data_AF-A0A1I3XL35-F1
#
_entry.id   AF-A0A1I3XL35-F1
#
_cell.length_a   1.000
_cell.length_b   1.000
_cell.length_c   1.000
_cell.angle_alpha   90.00
_cell.angle_beta   90.00
_cell.angle_gamma   90.00
#
_symmetry.space_group_name_H-M   'P 1'
#
loop_
_entity.id
_entity.type
_entity.pdbx_description
1 polymer ?
#
loop_
_entity_poly.entity_id
_entity_poly.type
_entity_poly.pdbx_seq_one_letter_code
_entity_poly.pdbx_strand_id
1 'polypeptide(L)'
;MLDSAGTPPDLTLLLGPHDAAEFVAFCEWRDRLGRCSPSLLYVVVHRRGGESWTQAIRILPDRRPGHLTIHVERIRDGDERAALRAWLLAAAAGMKR
;
A
#
# COMPACT_ATOMS: atom_id res chain seq x y z
N MET A 1 -1.14 -10.16 10.16
CA MET A 1 0.08 -10.18 10.96
C MET A 1 0.75 -8.84 10.69
N LEU A 2 0.89 -8.02 11.74
CA LEU A 2 1.68 -6.79 11.70
C LEU A 2 3.15 -7.17 11.47
N ASP A 3 3.98 -6.19 11.14
CA ASP A 3 5.42 -6.40 11.15
C ASP A 3 5.88 -7.01 12.49
N SER A 4 7.07 -7.59 12.50
CA SER A 4 7.69 -8.18 13.69
C SER A 4 7.87 -7.22 14.90
N ALA A 5 7.27 -6.03 14.89
CA ALA A 5 7.21 -5.06 15.98
C ALA A 5 5.77 -4.62 16.37
N GLY A 6 4.73 -4.93 15.59
CA GLY A 6 3.34 -4.75 16.02
C GLY A 6 2.81 -3.32 15.97
N THR A 7 3.49 -2.38 15.32
CA THR A 7 3.04 -0.99 15.21
C THR A 7 2.60 -0.69 13.77
N PRO A 8 1.34 -0.28 13.55
CA PRO A 8 0.90 0.11 12.21
C PRO A 8 1.67 1.34 11.71
N PRO A 9 1.92 1.46 10.40
CA PRO A 9 2.62 2.61 9.84
C PRO A 9 1.85 3.91 10.10
N ASP A 10 2.58 5.00 10.35
CA ASP A 10 1.97 6.32 10.48
C ASP A 10 1.56 6.86 9.10
N LEU A 11 0.30 6.60 8.74
CA LEU A 11 -0.27 7.04 7.46
C LEU A 11 -0.54 8.55 7.40
N THR A 12 -0.41 9.28 8.50
CA THR A 12 -0.56 10.75 8.48
C THR A 12 0.57 11.42 7.67
N LEU A 13 1.69 10.73 7.48
CA LEU A 13 2.79 11.15 6.62
C LEU A 13 2.46 11.08 5.11
N LEU A 14 1.40 10.35 4.74
CA LEU A 14 0.98 10.15 3.36
C LEU A 14 -0.37 10.81 3.05
N LEU A 15 -1.30 10.78 3.99
CA LEU A 15 -2.70 11.13 3.75
C LEU A 15 -2.98 12.60 4.03
N GLY A 16 -3.59 13.27 3.06
CA GLY A 16 -4.29 14.52 3.29
C GLY A 16 -5.63 14.32 4.04
N PRO A 17 -6.29 15.42 4.45
CA PRO A 17 -7.50 15.37 5.29
C PRO A 17 -8.73 14.73 4.60
N HIS A 18 -8.70 14.57 3.28
CA HIS A 18 -9.80 13.97 2.49
C HIS A 18 -9.40 12.64 1.85
N ASP A 19 -8.18 12.20 2.11
CA ASP A 19 -7.64 10.96 1.59
C ASP A 19 -8.11 9.80 2.48
N ALA A 20 -8.14 8.60 1.92
CA ALA A 20 -8.50 7.39 2.64
C ALA A 20 -7.54 6.26 2.28
N ALA A 21 -7.11 5.48 3.26
CA ALA A 21 -6.32 4.28 3.04
C ALA A 21 -7.08 3.05 3.52
N GLU A 22 -7.06 2.00 2.70
CA GLU A 22 -7.58 0.67 3.04
C GLU A 22 -6.41 -0.30 3.12
N PHE A 23 -6.25 -0.96 4.28
CA PHE A 23 -5.32 -2.07 4.41
C PHE A 23 -5.84 -3.28 3.64
N VAL A 24 -5.00 -3.87 2.79
CA VAL A 24 -5.36 -5.04 1.98
C VAL A 24 -4.80 -6.32 2.58
N ALA A 25 -3.49 -6.37 2.81
CA ALA A 25 -2.82 -7.57 3.32
C ALA A 25 -1.40 -7.27 3.82
N PHE A 26 -0.83 -8.23 4.55
CA PHE A 26 0.60 -8.30 4.83
C PHE A 26 1.16 -9.57 4.18
N CYS A 27 2.22 -9.44 3.40
CA CYS A 27 2.85 -10.57 2.70
C CYS A 27 4.33 -10.33 2.42
N GLU A 28 5.04 -11.41 2.09
CA GLU A 28 6.34 -11.33 1.41
C GLU A 28 6.12 -10.94 -0.06
N TRP A 29 6.53 -9.72 -0.41
CA TRP A 29 6.43 -9.21 -1.78
C TRP A 29 7.76 -9.39 -2.52
N ARG A 30 7.74 -10.25 -3.53
CA ARG A 30 8.74 -10.39 -4.59
C ARG A 30 8.67 -9.23 -5.60
N ASP A 31 9.69 -8.39 -5.63
CA ASP A 31 9.82 -7.32 -6.63
C ASP A 31 10.19 -7.88 -8.02
N ARG A 32 10.28 -6.98 -9.02
CA ARG A 32 10.63 -7.36 -10.40
C ARG A 32 12.04 -7.95 -10.55
N LEU A 33 12.91 -7.73 -9.56
CA LEU A 33 14.26 -8.29 -9.51
C LEU A 33 14.29 -9.62 -8.75
N GLY A 34 13.14 -10.14 -8.33
CA GLY A 34 13.02 -11.40 -7.60
C GLY A 34 13.29 -11.27 -6.10
N ARG A 35 13.55 -10.06 -5.58
CA ARG A 35 13.83 -9.86 -4.15
C ARG A 35 12.53 -9.88 -3.35
N CYS A 36 12.47 -10.71 -2.32
CA CYS A 36 11.33 -10.77 -1.42
C CYS A 36 11.54 -9.83 -0.24
N SER A 37 10.52 -9.06 0.11
CA SER A 37 10.51 -8.24 1.32
C SER A 37 9.14 -8.23 2.00
N PRO A 38 9.09 -8.19 3.34
CA PRO A 38 7.84 -8.00 4.05
C PRO A 38 7.22 -6.68 3.63
N SER A 39 5.95 -6.72 3.23
CA SER A 39 5.23 -5.57 2.69
C SER A 39 3.82 -5.52 3.25
N LEU A 40 3.42 -4.34 3.74
CA LEU A 40 2.05 -3.99 4.03
C LEU A 40 1.42 -3.40 2.76
N LEU A 41 0.34 -4.00 2.28
CA LEU A 41 -0.34 -3.58 1.07
C LEU A 41 -1.51 -2.67 1.42
N TYR A 42 -1.58 -1.52 0.77
CA TYR A 42 -2.67 -0.56 0.94
C TYR A 42 -3.21 -0.10 -0.40
N VAL A 43 -4.49 0.23 -0.40
CA VAL A 43 -5.11 1.05 -1.44
C VAL A 43 -5.39 2.42 -0.86
N VAL A 44 -4.91 3.47 -1.51
CA VAL A 44 -5.08 4.84 -1.07
C VAL A 44 -5.89 5.61 -2.09
N VAL A 45 -6.96 6.27 -1.67
CA VAL A 45 -7.68 7.24 -2.49
C VAL A 45 -7.28 8.62 -2.04
N HIS A 46 -6.79 9.41 -2.99
CA HIS A 46 -6.53 10.81 -2.76
C HIS A 46 -7.66 11.65 -3.34
N ARG A 47 -8.00 12.75 -2.65
CA ARG A 47 -9.01 13.71 -3.09
C ARG A 47 -8.47 15.12 -2.93
N ARG A 48 -8.30 15.84 -4.04
CA ARG A 48 -7.79 17.22 -4.01
C ARG A 48 -8.41 18.05 -5.12
N GLY A 49 -8.93 19.22 -4.77
CA GLY A 49 -9.41 20.20 -5.77
C GLY A 49 -10.53 19.71 -6.69
N GLY A 50 -11.36 18.76 -6.24
CA GLY A 50 -12.40 18.13 -7.06
C GLY A 50 -11.94 16.93 -7.89
N GLU A 51 -10.64 16.65 -7.92
CA GLU A 51 -10.06 15.47 -8.54
C GLU A 51 -9.91 14.33 -7.53
N SER A 52 -9.93 13.11 -8.03
CA SER A 52 -9.62 11.92 -7.25
C SER A 52 -8.79 10.94 -8.05
N TRP A 53 -7.87 10.25 -7.37
CA TRP A 53 -7.10 9.15 -7.93
C TRP A 53 -6.87 8.10 -6.85
N THR A 54 -6.69 6.85 -7.27
CA THR A 54 -6.46 5.72 -6.39
C THR A 54 -5.08 5.12 -6.66
N GLN A 55 -4.32 4.85 -5.61
CA GLN A 55 -3.01 4.21 -5.66
C GLN A 55 -3.05 2.83 -4.98
N ALA A 56 -2.43 1.85 -5.61
CA ALA A 56 -2.03 0.61 -4.94
C ALA A 56 -0.58 0.79 -4.49
N ILE A 57 -0.36 0.73 -3.18
CA ILE A 57 0.95 0.97 -2.60
C ILE A 57 1.40 -0.19 -1.73
N ARG A 58 2.72 -0.26 -1.54
CA ARG A 58 3.35 -1.10 -0.54
C ARG A 58 4.14 -0.24 0.41
N ILE A 59 4.03 -0.56 1.68
CA ILE A 59 4.82 0.04 2.74
C ILE A 59 5.72 -1.05 3.29
N LEU A 60 7.02 -0.81 3.23
CA LEU A 60 7.98 -1.69 3.91
C LEU A 60 7.95 -1.34 5.40
N PRO A 61 7.89 -2.34 6.29
CA PRO A 61 8.09 -2.10 7.71
C PRO A 61 9.40 -1.36 7.96
N ASP A 62 9.31 -0.19 8.57
CA ASP A 62 10.45 0.62 8.97
C ASP A 62 10.35 0.92 10.46
N ARG A 63 11.48 0.84 11.15
CA ARG A 63 11.58 1.09 12.60
C ARG A 63 11.92 2.54 12.91
N ARG A 64 12.24 3.35 11.89
CA ARG A 64 12.59 4.76 12.06
C ARG A 64 11.32 5.58 12.29
N PRO A 65 11.14 6.21 13.46
CA PRO A 65 10.00 7.07 13.71
C PRO A 65 9.94 8.23 12.70
N GLY A 66 8.74 8.60 12.27
CA GLY A 66 8.55 9.69 11.31
C GLY A 66 9.04 9.39 9.88
N HIS A 67 9.36 8.13 9.57
CA HIS A 67 9.79 7.72 8.24
C HIS A 67 8.87 6.63 7.67
N LEU A 68 8.54 6.75 6.39
CA LEU A 68 7.70 5.81 5.67
C LEU A 68 8.30 5.50 4.31
N THR A 69 8.69 4.24 4.08
CA THR A 69 9.16 3.79 2.76
C THR A 69 7.98 3.26 1.95
N ILE A 70 7.59 4.01 0.92
CA ILE A 70 6.43 3.70 0.07
C ILE A 70 6.89 3.31 -1.33
N HIS A 71 6.36 2.21 -1.85
CA HIS A 71 6.42 1.86 -3.26
C HIS A 71 5.04 1.96 -3.89
N VAL A 72 4.92 2.77 -4.94
CA VAL A 72 3.68 2.84 -5.73
C VAL A 72 3.74 1.77 -6.80
N GLU A 73 2.82 0.82 -6.74
CA GLU A 73 2.74 -0.28 -7.70
C GLU A 73 1.84 0.06 -8.89
N ARG A 74 0.78 0.83 -8.64
CA ARG A 74 -0.17 1.26 -9.67
C ARG A 74 -0.93 2.51 -9.24
N ILE A 75 -1.31 3.32 -10.22
CA ILE A 75 -2.18 4.49 -10.07
C ILE A 75 -3.34 4.37 -11.07
N ARG A 76 -4.54 4.81 -10.66
CA ARG A 76 -5.74 4.93 -11.49
C ARG A 76 -6.44 6.24 -11.20
N ASP A 77 -7.08 6.82 -12.22
CA ASP A 77 -7.94 7.98 -12.05
C ASP A 77 -9.25 7.56 -11.38
N GLY A 78 -9.84 8.46 -10.59
CA GLY A 78 -11.09 8.20 -9.86
C GLY A 78 -10.94 7.31 -8.63
N ASP A 79 -12.09 6.90 -8.09
CA ASP A 79 -12.20 5.99 -6.95
C ASP A 79 -12.30 4.53 -7.42
N GLU A 80 -11.14 3.93 -7.68
CA GLU A 80 -10.98 2.58 -8.23
C GLU A 80 -10.52 1.60 -7.14
N ARG A 81 -10.99 1.80 -5.90
CA ARG A 81 -10.53 1.04 -4.73
C ARG A 81 -10.71 -0.46 -4.88
N ALA A 82 -11.91 -0.88 -5.27
CA ALA A 82 -12.25 -2.29 -5.42
C ALA A 82 -11.35 -2.97 -6.48
N ALA A 83 -11.12 -2.31 -7.61
CA ALA A 83 -10.29 -2.82 -8.69
C ALA A 83 -8.82 -2.97 -8.26
N LEU A 84 -8.26 -1.94 -7.61
CA LEU A 84 -6.87 -1.98 -7.13
C LEU A 84 -6.67 -2.95 -5.95
N ARG A 85 -7.66 -3.10 -5.07
CA ARG A 85 -7.66 -4.09 -4.00
C ARG A 85 -7.63 -5.51 -4.56
N ALA A 86 -8.52 -5.81 -5.50
CA ALA A 86 -8.56 -7.11 -6.16
C ALA A 86 -7.24 -7.42 -6.87
N TRP A 87 -6.67 -6.42 -7.56
CA TRP A 87 -5.37 -6.55 -8.20
C TRP A 87 -4.24 -6.85 -7.20
N LEU A 88 -4.16 -6.13 -6.08
CA LEU A 88 -3.15 -6.36 -5.04
C LEU A 88 -3.25 -7.77 -4.45
N LEU A 89 -4.46 -8.25 -4.16
CA LEU A 89 -4.68 -9.60 -3.66
C LEU A 89 -4.25 -10.66 -4.67
N ALA A 90 -4.60 -10.48 -5.95
CA ALA A 90 -4.19 -11.38 -7.01
C ALA A 90 -2.67 -11.40 -7.21
N ALA A 91 -2.03 -10.22 -7.17
CA ALA A 91 -0.58 -10.09 -7.22
C ALA A 91 0.06 -10.87 -6.06
N ALA A 92 -0.35 -10.59 -4.81
CA ALA A 92 0.17 -11.26 -3.62
C ALA A 92 -0.02 -12.79 -3.65
N ALA A 93 -1.13 -13.29 -4.19
CA ALA A 93 -1.39 -14.72 -4.34
C ALA A 93 -0.52 -15.38 -5.42
N GLY A 94 -0.27 -14.70 -6.54
CA GLY A 94 0.58 -15.19 -7.64
C GLY A 94 2.05 -15.37 -7.26
N MET A 95 2.47 -14.78 -6.14
CA MET A 95 3.86 -14.74 -5.68
C MET A 95 4.23 -15.89 -4.74
N LYS A 96 3.27 -16.71 -4.31
CA LYS A 96 3.47 -17.90 -3.47
C LYS A 96 4.00 -19.14 -4.22
N ARG A 97 4.61 -18.98 -5.40
CA ARG A 97 5.20 -20.09 -6.18
C ARG A 97 6.72 -20.09 -6.12
#